data_AF-A0A9P6JDH7-F1
#
_entry.id   AF-A0A9P6JDH7-F1
#
_cell.length_a   1.000
_cell.length_b   1.000
_cell.length_c   1.000
_cell.angle_alpha   90.00
_cell.angle_beta   90.00
_cell.angle_gamma   90.00
#
_symmetry.space_group_name_H-M   'P 1'
#
loop_
_entity.id
_entity.type
_entity.pdbx_description
1 polymer ?
#
loop_
_entity_poly.entity_id
_entity_poly.type
_entity_poly.pdbx_seq_one_letter_code
_entity_poly.pdbx_strand_id
1 'polypeptide(L)'
;MPLLKRKAIKPVPLPSIKEFDEETPVYMMRFTDEIFTNYEDYINRFFFYQQKNWQCETTGRSGLTYEQALESEQKEKSMVANKLQEGFSK
;
A
#
# COMPACT_ATOMS: atom_id res chain seq x y z
N MET A 1 3.22 3.26 7.00
CA MET A 1 2.56 3.25 5.68
C MET A 1 3.44 4.08 4.75
N PRO A 2 3.70 3.64 3.52
CA PRO A 2 4.60 4.35 2.61
C PRO A 2 4.25 5.83 2.47
N LEU A 3 5.26 6.69 2.54
CA LEU A 3 5.11 8.13 2.46
C LEU A 3 5.43 8.62 1.05
N LEU A 4 4.56 9.47 0.52
CA LEU A 4 4.83 10.25 -0.68
C LEU A 4 5.22 11.66 -0.26
N LYS A 5 6.44 12.10 -0.55
CA LYS A 5 6.95 13.43 -0.14
C LYS A 5 6.74 13.69 1.37
N ARG A 6 7.01 12.70 2.22
CA ARG A 6 6.82 12.72 3.69
C ARG A 6 5.36 12.84 4.16
N LYS A 7 4.38 12.55 3.30
CA LYS A 7 2.96 12.50 3.66
C LYS A 7 2.41 11.12 3.39
N ALA A 8 1.66 10.58 4.35
CA ALA A 8 0.87 9.38 4.13
C ALA A 8 -0.25 9.69 3.12
N ILE A 9 -0.46 8.80 2.16
CA ILE A 9 -1.53 8.91 1.18
C ILE A 9 -2.77 8.21 1.70
N LYS A 10 -3.91 8.87 1.57
CA LYS A 10 -5.20 8.25 1.88
C LYS A 10 -5.61 7.33 0.73
N PRO A 11 -6.10 6.11 1.04
CA PRO A 11 -6.68 5.25 0.02
C PRO A 11 -7.91 5.91 -0.61
N VAL A 12 -8.21 5.52 -1.85
CA VAL A 12 -9.44 5.88 -2.54
C VAL A 12 -10.63 5.33 -1.73
N PRO A 13 -11.69 6.13 -1.52
CA PRO A 13 -12.89 5.63 -0.86
C PRO A 13 -13.50 4.47 -1.64
N LEU A 14 -14.04 3.49 -0.92
CA LEU A 14 -14.69 2.34 -1.55
C LEU A 14 -15.88 2.83 -2.40
N PRO A 15 -16.06 2.27 -3.61
CA PRO A 15 -17.22 2.55 -4.43
C PRO A 15 -18.50 2.11 -3.71
N SER A 16 -19.59 2.88 -3.88
CA SER A 16 -20.88 2.52 -3.32
C SER A 16 -21.45 1.32 -4.09
N ILE A 17 -21.78 0.24 -3.37
CA ILE A 17 -22.33 -0.99 -3.96
C ILE A 17 -23.65 -0.73 -4.71
N LYS A 18 -24.37 0.35 -4.36
CA LYS A 18 -25.64 0.72 -4.99
C LYS A 18 -25.49 1.36 -6.38
N GLU A 19 -24.28 1.68 -6.79
CA GLU A 19 -24.01 2.43 -8.02
C GLU A 19 -23.69 1.53 -9.22
N PHE A 20 -23.60 0.21 -9.03
CA PHE A 20 -23.09 -0.71 -10.07
C PHE A 20 -23.90 -2.02 -10.15
N ASP A 21 -24.18 -2.48 -11.37
CA ASP A 21 -24.87 -3.76 -11.65
C ASP A 21 -23.93 -4.97 -11.47
N GLU A 22 -24.49 -6.18 -11.33
CA GLU A 22 -23.75 -7.44 -11.13
C GLU A 22 -22.73 -7.75 -12.25
N GLU A 23 -22.93 -7.21 -13.46
CA GLU A 23 -22.03 -7.39 -14.61
C GLU A 23 -20.90 -6.36 -14.69
N THR A 24 -20.85 -5.39 -13.76
CA THR A 24 -19.84 -4.34 -13.79
C THR A 24 -18.45 -4.91 -13.49
N PRO A 25 -17.43 -4.68 -14.34
CA PRO A 25 -16.09 -5.14 -14.07
C PRO A 25 -15.50 -4.44 -12.84
N VAL A 26 -14.83 -5.21 -11.98
CA VAL A 26 -14.20 -4.72 -10.76
C VAL A 26 -12.70 -5.03 -10.79
N TYR A 27 -11.90 -4.02 -10.48
CA TYR A 27 -10.44 -4.08 -10.46
C TYR A 27 -9.94 -3.77 -9.05
N MET A 28 -9.22 -4.72 -8.44
CA MET A 28 -8.68 -4.58 -7.09
C MET A 28 -7.17 -4.35 -7.11
N MET A 29 -6.70 -3.36 -6.34
CA MET A 29 -5.27 -3.10 -6.13
C MET A 29 -4.73 -4.05 -5.06
N ARG A 30 -3.84 -4.98 -5.45
CA ARG A 30 -3.40 -6.11 -4.59
C ARG A 30 -2.69 -5.73 -3.29
N PHE A 31 -2.16 -4.51 -3.18
CA PHE A 31 -1.35 -4.07 -2.04
C PHE A 31 -1.96 -2.90 -1.25
N THR A 32 -3.08 -2.32 -1.71
CA THR A 32 -3.84 -1.28 -0.99
C THR A 32 -5.30 -1.65 -0.75
N ASP A 33 -5.77 -2.76 -1.32
CA ASP A 33 -7.17 -3.20 -1.31
C ASP A 33 -8.15 -2.16 -1.86
N GLU A 34 -7.65 -1.21 -2.66
CA GLU A 34 -8.48 -0.23 -3.34
C GLU A 34 -9.25 -0.91 -4.48
N ILE A 35 -10.52 -0.54 -4.62
CA ILE A 35 -11.43 -1.12 -5.60
C ILE A 35 -11.82 -0.05 -6.61
N PHE A 36 -11.74 -0.40 -7.88
CA PHE A 36 -12.06 0.46 -9.02
C PHE A 36 -13.07 -0.25 -9.92
N THR A 37 -14.03 0.49 -10.46
CA THR A 37 -14.99 0.00 -11.48
C THR A 37 -14.61 0.45 -12.89
N ASN A 38 -13.71 1.43 -13.00
CA ASN A 38 -13.12 1.88 -14.26
C ASN A 38 -11.67 1.41 -14.38
N TYR A 39 -11.35 0.78 -15.52
CA TYR A 39 -9.99 0.33 -15.82
C TYR A 39 -8.99 1.49 -15.92
N GLU A 40 -9.39 2.64 -16.46
CA GLU A 40 -8.52 3.81 -16.59
C GLU A 40 -8.09 4.35 -15.21
N ASP A 41 -9.02 4.42 -14.27
CA ASP A 41 -8.72 4.84 -12.89
C ASP A 41 -7.80 3.85 -12.20
N TYR A 42 -8.05 2.55 -12.39
CA TYR A 42 -7.20 1.48 -11.88
C TYR A 42 -5.77 1.58 -12.41
N ILE A 43 -5.58 1.71 -13.72
CA ILE A 43 -4.24 1.73 -14.33
C ILE A 43 -3.49 3.02 -14.00
N ASN A 44 -4.19 4.16 -13.94
CA ASN A 44 -3.60 5.43 -13.50
C ASN A 44 -3.12 5.33 -12.03
N ARG A 45 -3.93 4.71 -11.16
CA ARG A 45 -3.54 4.46 -9.77
C ARG A 45 -2.36 3.49 -9.68
N PHE A 46 -2.34 2.46 -10.51
CA PHE A 46 -1.21 1.53 -10.60
C PHE A 46 0.09 2.25 -10.97
N PHE A 47 0.08 3.07 -12.03
CA PHE A 47 1.26 3.83 -12.44
C PHE A 47 1.72 4.82 -11.37
N PHE A 48 0.80 5.42 -10.61
CA PHE A 48 1.11 6.27 -9.46
C PHE A 48 1.91 5.51 -8.38
N TYR A 49 1.53 4.28 -8.06
CA TYR A 49 2.25 3.44 -7.09
C TYR A 49 3.58 2.89 -7.61
N GLN A 50 3.71 2.72 -8.93
CA GLN A 50 4.96 2.30 -9.57
C GLN A 50 6.03 3.40 -9.65
N GLN A 51 5.67 4.66 -9.37
CA GLN A 51 6.66 5.74 -9.33
C GLN A 51 7.68 5.48 -8.22
N LYS A 52 8.98 5.68 -8.50
CA LYS A 52 10.06 5.51 -7.51
C LYS A 52 10.27 6.75 -6.65
N ASN A 53 9.19 7.27 -6.07
CA ASN A 53 9.21 8.49 -5.25
C ASN A 53 8.64 8.27 -3.85
N TRP A 54 8.46 7.01 -3.45
CA TRP A 54 8.01 6.63 -2.12
C TRP A 54 9.16 6.50 -1.14
N GLN A 55 8.82 6.72 0.13
CA GLN A 55 9.69 6.61 1.26
C GLN A 55 9.09 5.66 2.29
N CYS A 56 9.89 4.72 2.79
CA CYS A 56 9.53 3.90 3.94
C CYS A 56 9.50 4.78 5.21
N GLU A 57 8.39 4.75 5.95
CA GLU A 57 8.23 5.54 7.18
C GLU A 57 9.22 5.10 8.27
N THR A 58 9.42 3.78 8.41
CA THR A 58 10.24 3.20 9.47
C THR A 58 11.74 3.38 9.23
N THR A 59 12.21 3.08 8.01
CA THR A 59 13.66 3.09 7.70
C THR A 59 14.12 4.42 7.11
N GLY A 60 13.20 5.29 6.70
CA GLY A 60 13.51 6.55 6.01
C GLY A 60 14.05 6.37 4.58
N ARG A 61 14.20 5.14 4.08
CA ARG A 61 14.70 4.85 2.73
C ARG A 61 13.73 5.41 1.69
N SER A 62 14.25 6.23 0.78
CA SER A 62 13.49 6.87 -0.31
C SER A 62 13.87 6.31 -1.68
N GLY A 63 13.14 6.68 -2.73
CA GLY A 63 13.38 6.20 -4.09
C GLY A 63 12.79 4.81 -4.37
N LEU A 64 11.80 4.40 -3.56
CA LEU A 64 11.14 3.11 -3.66
C LEU A 64 9.82 3.25 -4.42
N THR A 65 9.32 2.14 -4.97
CA THR A 65 7.89 2.03 -5.31
C THR A 65 7.07 1.87 -4.03
N TYR A 66 5.75 2.05 -4.12
CA TYR A 66 4.86 1.86 -2.97
C TYR A 66 5.00 0.45 -2.36
N GLU A 67 4.97 -0.57 -3.21
CA GLU A 67 5.08 -1.98 -2.81
C GLU A 67 6.42 -2.27 -2.13
N GLN A 68 7.54 -1.77 -2.67
CA GLN A 68 8.86 -1.92 -2.05
C GLN A 68 8.95 -1.23 -0.68
N ALA A 69 8.36 -0.05 -0.55
CA ALA A 69 8.30 0.65 0.74
C ALA A 69 7.45 -0.13 1.74
N LEU A 70 6.32 -0.70 1.31
CA LEU A 70 5.42 -1.50 2.14
C LEU A 70 6.11 -2.80 2.62
N GLU A 71 6.80 -3.50 1.72
CA GLU A 71 7.59 -4.70 2.07
C GLU A 71 8.69 -4.36 3.08
N SER A 72 9.37 -3.22 2.92
CA SER A 72 10.36 -2.75 3.89
C SER A 72 9.75 -2.54 5.26
N GLU A 73 8.57 -1.94 5.35
CA GLU A 73 7.87 -1.76 6.63
C GLU A 73 7.48 -3.10 7.26
N GLN A 74 6.97 -4.04 6.47
CA GLN A 74 6.55 -5.35 6.95
C GLN A 74 7.72 -6.19 7.47
N LYS A 75 8.87 -6.12 6.78
CA LYS A 75 10.09 -6.81 7.19
C LYS A 75 10.66 -6.25 8.50
N GLU A 76 10.64 -4.93 8.67
CA GLU A 76 11.08 -4.33 9.94
C GLU A 76 10.13 -4.69 11.07
N LYS A 77 8.81 -4.66 10.84
CA LYS A 77 7.81 -5.09 11.84
C LYS A 77 8.04 -6.54 12.29
N SER A 78 8.30 -7.45 11.36
CA SER A 78 8.55 -8.86 11.72
C SER A 78 9.88 -9.05 12.45
N MET A 79 10.95 -8.33 12.06
CA MET A 79 12.22 -8.36 12.77
C MET A 79 12.11 -7.83 14.21
N VAL A 80 11.37 -6.74 14.41
CA VAL A 80 11.11 -6.19 15.76
C VAL A 80 10.31 -7.18 16.61
N ALA A 81 9.26 -7.78 16.05
CA ALA A 81 8.44 -8.77 16.76
C ALA A 81 9.28 -9.98 17.22
N ASN A 82 10.17 -10.50 16.37
CA ASN A 82 11.03 -11.63 16.71
C ASN A 82 12.03 -11.28 17.82
N LYS A 83 12.67 -10.10 17.77
CA LYS A 83 13.61 -9.65 18.83
C LYS A 83 12.95 -9.49 20.19
N LEU A 84 11.68 -9.06 20.22
CA LEU A 84 10.94 -8.94 21.47
C LEU A 84 10.70 -10.32 22.11
N GLN A 85 10.35 -11.35 21.32
CA GLN A 85 10.15 -12.71 21.84
C GLN A 85 11.42 -13.31 22.45
N GLU A 86 12.59 -13.05 21.85
CA GLU A 86 13.87 -13.52 22.41
C GLU A 86 14.25 -12.81 23.72
N GLY A 87 13.79 -11.57 23.92
CA GLY A 87 14.01 -10.81 25.15
C GLY A 87 13.18 -11.28 26.35
N PHE A 88 12.05 -11.96 26.13
CA PHE A 88 11.21 -12.54 27.19
C PHE A 88 11.61 -13.97 27.57
N SER A 89 12.57 -14.57 26.87
CA SER A 89 13.05 -15.94 27.12
C SER A 89 14.35 -15.99 27.96
N LYS A 90 14.76 -14.87 28.56
CA LYS A 90 15.88 -14.79 29.51
C LYS A 90 15.44 -14.35 30.89
#